data_AF-A0A6H1WZ85-F1
#
_entry.id   AF-A0A6H1WZ85-F1
#
_cell.length_a   1.000
_cell.length_b   1.000
_cell.length_c   1.000
_cell.angle_alpha   90.00
_cell.angle_beta   90.00
_cell.angle_gamma   90.00
#
_symmetry.space_group_name_H-M   'P 1'
#
loop_
_entity.id
_entity.type
_entity.pdbx_description
1 polymer ?
#
loop_
_entity_poly.entity_id
_entity_poly.type
_entity_poly.pdbx_seq_one_letter_code
_entity_poly.pdbx_strand_id
1 'polypeptide(L)'
;MKKIINDPNNVVADMIEGLVLAHPNYIRKSDNGNILVRKDAPVSGKVGLVSGGGSGHEPSHGGFVGYGMLDAAVCGEVFTSPTPDQVYEAIKEVDSGHGVLLIIKNYTGDVMNFEMAKEMAEMDGIEVDYVVVNDDVAVENSLYTAGRRGIAGTVFVHKIAGAKATSGAPLSEVKEVANKVIKNVRSMGMALSPCIVPASGKPNFTLEENEIEIGMGIHGEPGTHKEEISTANDITTHLVEKILADIEIKKGEEVAVMINGLGSTPLMELYIANKTVNEILVNKGIRIYETFIGEYMTSLEMAGYSVSILKLDDELKELLDAKADTLGLKVL
;
A
#
# COMPACT_ATOMS: atom_id res chain seq x y z
N MET A 1 -4.16 -26.24 8.15
CA MET A 1 -3.92 -24.79 8.23
C MET A 1 -3.00 -24.51 9.42
N LYS A 2 -1.87 -23.82 9.20
CA LYS A 2 -0.95 -23.40 10.26
C LYS A 2 -1.07 -21.87 10.43
N LYS A 3 -1.84 -21.42 11.41
CA LYS A 3 -2.01 -19.99 11.74
C LYS A 3 -2.12 -19.83 13.25
N ILE A 4 -1.63 -18.71 13.77
CA ILE A 4 -1.75 -18.34 15.18
C ILE A 4 -2.97 -17.44 15.31
N ILE A 5 -4.15 -18.05 15.44
CA ILE A 5 -5.45 -17.35 15.50
C ILE A 5 -6.38 -18.07 16.47
N ASN A 6 -7.36 -17.34 17.01
CA ASN A 6 -8.41 -17.91 17.87
C ASN A 6 -9.57 -18.43 17.01
N ASP A 7 -10.35 -17.51 16.43
CA ASP A 7 -11.48 -17.78 15.53
C ASP A 7 -11.18 -17.15 14.15
N PRO A 8 -11.21 -17.93 13.05
CA PRO A 8 -11.01 -17.41 11.69
C PRO A 8 -11.94 -16.25 11.30
N ASN A 9 -13.12 -16.12 11.93
CA ASN A 9 -14.08 -15.04 11.64
C ASN A 9 -13.83 -13.76 12.44
N ASN A 10 -12.98 -13.81 13.48
CA ASN A 10 -12.69 -12.66 14.34
C ASN A 10 -11.26 -12.14 14.18
N VAL A 11 -10.50 -12.66 13.21
CA VAL A 11 -9.06 -12.35 13.05
C VAL A 11 -8.77 -10.86 12.91
N VAL A 12 -9.62 -10.11 12.19
CA VAL A 12 -9.45 -8.67 12.01
C VAL A 12 -9.72 -7.91 13.30
N ALA A 13 -10.77 -8.28 14.03
CA ALA A 13 -11.12 -7.66 15.30
C ALA A 13 -10.02 -7.91 16.37
N ASP A 14 -9.59 -9.17 16.52
CA ASP A 14 -8.50 -9.56 17.43
C ASP A 14 -7.20 -8.81 17.11
N MET A 15 -6.86 -8.69 15.82
CA MET A 15 -5.68 -7.96 15.35
C MET A 15 -5.75 -6.47 15.70
N ILE A 16 -6.88 -5.80 15.42
CA ILE A 16 -7.08 -4.38 15.71
C ILE A 16 -6.95 -4.11 17.21
N GLU A 17 -7.56 -4.96 18.04
CA GLU A 17 -7.46 -4.85 19.50
C GLU A 17 -6.01 -5.02 19.97
N GLY A 18 -5.30 -6.02 19.44
CA GLY A 18 -3.87 -6.22 19.71
C GLY A 18 -3.02 -5.01 19.33
N LEU A 19 -3.26 -4.41 18.16
CA LEU A 19 -2.52 -3.25 17.69
C LEU A 19 -2.76 -2.01 18.57
N VAL A 20 -4.00 -1.76 18.97
CA VAL A 20 -4.37 -0.64 19.86
C VAL A 20 -3.79 -0.82 21.26
N LEU A 21 -3.81 -2.05 21.80
CA LEU A 21 -3.20 -2.36 23.10
C LEU A 21 -1.68 -2.19 23.08
N ALA A 22 -1.02 -2.53 21.97
CA ALA A 22 0.42 -2.37 21.83
C ALA A 22 0.83 -0.89 21.63
N HIS A 23 -0.01 -0.08 20.98
CA HIS A 23 0.33 1.28 20.55
C HIS A 23 -0.72 2.34 20.90
N PRO A 24 -1.16 2.45 22.18
CA PRO A 24 -2.26 3.33 22.58
C PRO A 24 -1.96 4.84 22.44
N ASN A 25 -0.69 5.19 22.28
CA ASN A 25 -0.23 6.56 22.05
C ASN A 25 -0.27 6.96 20.56
N TYR A 26 -0.33 6.01 19.64
CA TYR A 26 -0.37 6.27 18.19
C TYR A 26 -1.80 6.23 17.67
N ILE A 27 -2.56 5.22 18.07
CA ILE A 27 -3.84 4.88 17.46
C ILE A 27 -4.90 4.52 18.50
N ARG A 28 -6.16 4.63 18.10
CA ARG A 28 -7.34 4.14 18.80
C ARG A 28 -8.25 3.39 17.83
N LYS A 29 -9.08 2.48 18.35
CA LYS A 29 -10.18 1.88 17.59
C LYS A 29 -11.36 2.86 17.55
N SER A 30 -12.06 2.93 16.43
CA SER A 30 -13.37 3.59 16.34
C SER A 30 -14.45 2.79 17.07
N ASP A 31 -15.47 3.47 17.59
CA ASP A 31 -16.67 2.82 18.11
C ASP A 31 -17.63 2.36 16.98
N ASN A 32 -17.37 2.77 15.74
CA ASN A 32 -18.25 2.55 14.58
C ASN A 32 -17.74 1.47 13.60
N GLY A 33 -16.80 0.63 14.01
CA GLY A 33 -16.37 -0.53 13.22
C GLY A 33 -14.89 -0.85 13.31
N ASN A 34 -14.40 -1.58 12.31
CA ASN A 34 -13.00 -1.97 12.20
C ASN A 34 -12.17 -0.82 11.58
N ILE A 35 -12.06 0.28 12.33
CA ILE A 35 -11.36 1.47 11.89
C ILE A 35 -10.27 1.80 12.92
N LEU A 36 -9.05 1.94 12.43
CA LEU A 36 -7.91 2.43 13.20
C LEU A 36 -7.76 3.92 12.93
N VAL A 37 -7.85 4.74 13.98
CA VAL A 37 -7.82 6.19 13.88
C VAL A 37 -6.64 6.73 14.69
N ARG A 38 -5.99 7.77 14.18
CA ARG A 38 -4.90 8.45 14.89
C ARG A 38 -5.40 8.96 16.25
N LYS A 39 -4.57 8.82 17.28
CA LYS A 39 -4.98 9.09 18.67
C LYS A 39 -5.51 10.52 18.87
N ASP A 40 -4.93 11.49 18.17
CA ASP A 40 -5.20 12.92 18.22
C ASP A 40 -6.03 13.43 17.03
N ALA A 41 -6.64 12.54 16.23
CA ALA A 41 -7.56 12.96 15.17
C ALA A 41 -8.92 13.41 15.74
N PRO A 42 -9.62 14.37 15.09
CA PRO A 42 -9.20 15.09 13.88
C PRO A 42 -8.13 16.14 14.15
N VAL A 43 -7.32 16.43 13.13
CA VAL A 43 -6.11 17.27 13.26
C VAL A 43 -6.43 18.66 12.76
N SER A 44 -6.53 19.63 13.67
CA SER A 44 -6.88 21.00 13.32
C SER A 44 -5.96 21.60 12.25
N GLY A 45 -6.53 22.20 11.21
CA GLY A 45 -5.79 22.88 10.14
C GLY A 45 -5.20 21.95 9.06
N LYS A 46 -5.51 20.66 9.08
CA LYS A 46 -4.94 19.66 8.17
C LYS A 46 -6.06 18.90 7.44
N VAL A 47 -5.85 18.66 6.14
CA VAL A 47 -6.65 17.71 5.34
C VAL A 47 -6.57 16.32 5.96
N GLY A 48 -7.72 15.71 6.28
CA GLY A 48 -7.78 14.33 6.78
C GLY A 48 -7.39 13.33 5.69
N LEU A 49 -6.59 12.32 6.02
CA LEU A 49 -6.23 11.25 5.08
C LEU A 49 -6.81 9.92 5.53
N VAL A 50 -7.62 9.30 4.67
CA VAL A 50 -8.20 7.97 4.90
C VAL A 50 -7.76 7.03 3.79
N SER A 51 -7.33 5.83 4.17
CA SER A 51 -7.12 4.71 3.27
C SER A 51 -7.77 3.46 3.86
N GLY A 52 -7.77 2.37 3.12
CA GLY A 52 -8.27 1.10 3.62
C GLY A 52 -8.31 0.02 2.55
N GLY A 53 -9.06 -1.03 2.86
CA GLY A 53 -9.21 -2.21 2.02
C GLY A 53 -9.33 -3.47 2.87
N GLY A 54 -9.24 -4.63 2.23
CA GLY A 54 -9.18 -5.89 2.95
C GLY A 54 -7.98 -5.97 3.88
N SER A 55 -8.16 -6.65 5.01
CA SER A 55 -7.06 -6.99 5.92
C SER A 55 -6.19 -8.10 5.34
N GLY A 56 -5.01 -8.32 5.93
CA GLY A 56 -4.04 -9.32 5.46
C GLY A 56 -2.88 -8.75 4.65
N HIS A 57 -2.73 -7.42 4.64
CA HIS A 57 -1.62 -6.71 3.99
C HIS A 57 -0.74 -5.95 4.99
N GLU A 58 -0.88 -6.26 6.29
CA GLU A 58 -0.22 -5.53 7.36
C GLU A 58 1.31 -5.44 7.10
N PRO A 59 1.94 -4.27 7.28
CA PRO A 59 1.41 -3.09 7.98
C PRO A 59 0.42 -2.21 7.18
N SER A 60 0.18 -2.49 5.89
CA SER A 60 -0.84 -1.77 5.13
C SER A 60 -2.26 -2.09 5.65
N HIS A 61 -3.10 -1.14 6.03
CA HIS A 61 -2.84 0.31 6.14
C HIS A 61 -2.67 0.81 7.57
N GLY A 62 -3.15 0.04 8.56
CA GLY A 62 -3.19 0.45 9.97
C GLY A 62 -1.84 0.85 10.57
N GLY A 63 -0.75 0.24 10.09
CA GLY A 63 0.61 0.59 10.50
C GLY A 63 1.06 1.98 10.03
N PHE A 64 0.41 2.54 9.01
CA PHE A 64 0.73 3.86 8.46
C PHE A 64 -0.18 4.99 8.98
N VAL A 65 -0.98 4.71 10.01
CA VAL A 65 -1.73 5.75 10.72
C VAL A 65 -0.82 6.46 11.72
N GLY A 66 -0.64 7.78 11.56
CA GLY A 66 0.25 8.57 12.39
C GLY A 66 0.71 9.88 11.74
N TYR A 67 1.61 10.58 12.44
CA TYR A 67 2.11 11.88 11.98
C TYR A 67 2.81 11.75 10.62
N GLY A 68 2.50 12.66 9.68
CA GLY A 68 3.11 12.70 8.36
C GLY A 68 2.58 11.64 7.36
N MET A 69 1.58 10.84 7.73
CA MET A 69 0.93 9.84 6.87
C MET A 69 -0.59 9.85 7.08
N LEU A 70 -1.24 8.68 7.20
CA LEU A 70 -2.69 8.54 7.30
C LEU A 70 -3.23 9.01 8.66
N ASP A 71 -4.47 9.51 8.68
CA ASP A 71 -5.19 9.84 9.91
C ASP A 71 -6.18 8.73 10.30
N ALA A 72 -6.66 7.94 9.35
CA ALA A 72 -7.39 6.71 9.62
C ALA A 72 -7.14 5.63 8.55
N ALA A 73 -7.30 4.38 8.97
CA ALA A 73 -7.29 3.19 8.12
C ALA A 73 -8.53 2.34 8.39
N VAL A 74 -9.28 2.04 7.32
CA VAL A 74 -10.49 1.21 7.38
C VAL A 74 -10.13 -0.22 7.03
N CYS A 75 -10.30 -1.14 7.98
CA CYS A 75 -9.91 -2.53 7.87
C CYS A 75 -11.13 -3.40 7.55
N GLY A 76 -11.29 -3.78 6.28
CA GLY A 76 -12.26 -4.78 5.87
C GLY A 76 -11.87 -6.19 6.32
N GLU A 77 -12.73 -7.17 6.02
CA GLU A 77 -12.39 -8.59 6.21
C GLU A 77 -11.16 -8.98 5.38
N VAL A 78 -10.56 -10.14 5.68
CA VAL A 78 -9.35 -10.58 4.98
C VAL A 78 -9.58 -10.61 3.46
N PHE A 79 -8.77 -9.84 2.72
CA PHE A 79 -8.85 -9.65 1.26
C PHE A 79 -10.22 -9.16 0.73
N THR A 80 -11.02 -8.51 1.58
CA THR A 80 -12.34 -7.98 1.20
C THR A 80 -12.44 -6.50 1.57
N SER A 81 -12.80 -5.64 0.60
CA SER A 81 -13.03 -4.21 0.85
C SER A 81 -13.94 -3.97 2.06
N PRO A 82 -13.67 -2.95 2.89
CA PRO A 82 -14.63 -2.51 3.90
C PRO A 82 -15.91 -2.00 3.24
N THR A 83 -16.98 -1.96 4.03
CA THR A 83 -18.27 -1.42 3.60
C THR A 83 -18.24 0.12 3.52
N PRO A 84 -19.09 0.74 2.67
CA PRO A 84 -19.17 2.19 2.55
C PRO A 84 -19.44 2.88 3.89
N ASP A 85 -20.32 2.31 4.72
CA ASP A 85 -20.67 2.86 6.03
C ASP A 85 -19.43 3.03 6.92
N GLN A 86 -18.54 2.05 6.96
CA GLN A 86 -17.31 2.14 7.77
C GLN A 86 -16.34 3.20 7.22
N VAL A 87 -16.24 3.33 5.90
CA VAL A 87 -15.41 4.38 5.28
C VAL A 87 -15.99 5.76 5.57
N TYR A 88 -17.31 5.91 5.50
CA TYR A 88 -18.01 7.14 5.83
C TYR A 88 -17.81 7.54 7.30
N GLU A 89 -17.86 6.59 8.24
CA GLU A 89 -17.54 6.87 9.65
C GLU A 89 -16.08 7.29 9.84
N ALA A 90 -15.14 6.68 9.11
CA ALA A 90 -13.73 7.10 9.15
C ALA A 90 -13.53 8.53 8.61
N ILE A 91 -14.22 8.91 7.53
CA ILE A 91 -14.21 10.28 6.99
C ILE A 91 -14.63 11.28 8.07
N LYS A 92 -15.76 11.03 8.75
CA LYS A 92 -16.26 11.90 9.83
C LYS A 92 -15.29 12.05 10.99
N GLU A 93 -14.59 10.97 11.35
CA GLU A 93 -13.66 11.00 12.48
C GLU A 93 -12.37 11.78 12.21
N VAL A 94 -11.98 11.95 10.95
CA VAL A 94 -10.76 12.67 10.56
C VAL A 94 -11.01 14.06 9.97
N ASP A 95 -12.28 14.41 9.70
CA ASP A 95 -12.62 15.73 9.20
C ASP A 95 -12.32 16.82 10.23
N SER A 96 -11.42 17.73 9.86
CA SER A 96 -11.01 18.89 10.65
C SER A 96 -11.63 20.20 10.15
N GLY A 97 -12.57 20.12 9.20
CA GLY A 97 -13.11 21.27 8.45
C GLY A 97 -12.21 21.74 7.30
N HIS A 98 -11.19 20.96 6.92
CA HIS A 98 -10.26 21.25 5.82
C HIS A 98 -10.36 20.21 4.69
N GLY A 99 -11.42 19.40 4.71
CA GLY A 99 -11.69 18.33 3.78
C GLY A 99 -10.90 17.04 4.04
N VAL A 100 -11.27 15.98 3.32
CA VAL A 100 -10.70 14.64 3.48
C VAL A 100 -10.29 14.08 2.10
N LEU A 101 -9.08 13.52 2.01
CA LEU A 101 -8.63 12.79 0.83
C LEU A 101 -8.67 11.28 1.10
N LEU A 102 -9.42 10.56 0.26
CA LEU A 102 -9.41 9.10 0.21
C LEU A 102 -8.28 8.61 -0.71
N ILE A 103 -7.42 7.74 -0.21
CA ILE A 103 -6.37 7.07 -1.00
C ILE A 103 -6.80 5.63 -1.22
N ILE A 104 -7.21 5.31 -2.44
CA ILE A 104 -7.90 4.05 -2.76
C ILE A 104 -6.98 3.19 -3.63
N LYS A 105 -6.77 1.92 -3.28
CA LYS A 105 -6.08 0.97 -4.18
C LYS A 105 -7.03 0.59 -5.31
N ASN A 106 -6.55 0.45 -6.54
CA ASN A 106 -7.41 0.14 -7.67
C ASN A 106 -7.88 -1.33 -7.66
N TYR A 107 -8.92 -1.58 -6.88
CA TYR A 107 -9.71 -2.80 -6.85
C TYR A 107 -11.17 -2.41 -6.93
N THR A 108 -11.97 -3.12 -7.73
CA THR A 108 -13.36 -2.75 -8.02
C THR A 108 -14.17 -2.57 -6.74
N GLY A 109 -14.02 -3.48 -5.78
CA GLY A 109 -14.69 -3.39 -4.48
C GLY A 109 -14.24 -2.17 -3.68
N ASP A 110 -12.93 -1.91 -3.61
CA ASP A 110 -12.38 -0.74 -2.90
C ASP A 110 -12.90 0.56 -3.53
N VAL A 111 -12.80 0.72 -4.86
CA VAL A 111 -13.25 1.93 -5.57
C VAL A 111 -14.74 2.16 -5.37
N MET A 112 -15.59 1.16 -5.60
CA MET A 112 -17.04 1.31 -5.45
C MET A 112 -17.43 1.69 -4.02
N ASN A 113 -16.85 1.04 -3.01
CA ASN A 113 -17.24 1.29 -1.62
C ASN A 113 -16.78 2.66 -1.12
N PHE A 114 -15.57 3.09 -1.51
CA PHE A 114 -15.04 4.38 -1.10
C PHE A 114 -15.70 5.54 -1.86
N GLU A 115 -16.05 5.37 -3.15
CA GLU A 115 -16.84 6.36 -3.89
C GLU A 115 -18.24 6.54 -3.27
N MET A 116 -18.91 5.46 -2.89
CA MET A 116 -20.20 5.54 -2.19
C MET A 116 -20.08 6.24 -0.83
N ALA A 117 -19.03 5.94 -0.06
CA ALA A 117 -18.78 6.61 1.21
C ALA A 117 -18.49 8.11 1.05
N LYS A 118 -17.77 8.48 -0.02
CA LYS A 118 -17.59 9.88 -0.40
C LYS A 118 -18.95 10.54 -0.65
N GLU A 119 -19.81 9.96 -1.48
CA GLU A 119 -21.14 10.52 -1.79
C GLU A 119 -21.97 10.71 -0.50
N MET A 120 -21.92 9.74 0.41
CA MET A 120 -22.58 9.84 1.73
C MET A 120 -22.04 11.01 2.56
N ALA A 121 -20.72 11.21 2.60
CA ALA A 121 -20.09 12.31 3.34
C ALA A 121 -20.39 13.68 2.73
N GLU A 122 -20.40 13.78 1.39
CA GLU A 122 -20.76 15.02 0.68
C GLU A 122 -22.22 15.42 0.95
N MET A 123 -23.14 14.46 1.11
CA MET A 123 -24.54 14.73 1.51
C MET A 123 -24.65 15.38 2.89
N ASP A 124 -23.69 15.12 3.78
CA ASP A 124 -23.59 15.72 5.11
C ASP A 124 -22.73 17.00 5.14
N GLY A 125 -22.29 17.47 3.96
CA GLY A 125 -21.56 18.72 3.81
C GLY A 125 -20.06 18.63 4.09
N ILE A 126 -19.49 17.41 4.15
CA ILE A 126 -18.05 17.21 4.28
C ILE A 126 -17.41 17.30 2.89
N GLU A 127 -16.39 18.14 2.73
CA GLU A 127 -15.61 18.21 1.50
C GLU A 127 -14.72 16.97 1.41
N VAL A 128 -14.96 16.11 0.43
CA VAL A 128 -14.22 14.86 0.25
C VAL A 128 -13.76 14.74 -1.20
N ASP A 129 -12.51 14.32 -1.40
CA ASP A 129 -12.02 13.93 -2.71
C ASP A 129 -11.23 12.63 -2.61
N TYR A 130 -10.84 12.05 -3.75
CA TYR A 130 -10.11 10.80 -3.77
C TYR A 130 -9.06 10.72 -4.88
N VAL A 131 -8.13 9.78 -4.69
CA VAL A 131 -7.20 9.30 -5.71
C VAL A 131 -7.24 7.77 -5.75
N VAL A 132 -7.01 7.22 -6.95
CA VAL A 132 -6.96 5.78 -7.18
C VAL A 132 -5.53 5.39 -7.57
N VAL A 133 -4.89 4.57 -6.75
CA VAL A 133 -3.52 4.07 -6.94
C VAL A 133 -3.54 2.83 -7.82
N ASN A 134 -2.80 2.86 -8.93
CA ASN A 134 -2.80 1.85 -9.98
C ASN A 134 -1.38 1.57 -10.50
N ASP A 135 -0.44 1.37 -9.57
CA ASP A 135 1.00 1.31 -9.81
C ASP A 135 1.51 -0.03 -10.38
N ASP A 136 0.72 -1.10 -10.33
CA ASP A 136 1.13 -2.43 -10.80
C ASP A 136 1.21 -2.52 -12.33
N VAL A 137 2.40 -2.79 -12.87
CA VAL A 137 2.64 -2.92 -14.32
C VAL A 137 2.43 -4.33 -14.85
N ALA A 138 2.12 -5.30 -14.00
CA ALA A 138 1.98 -6.69 -14.41
C ALA A 138 0.83 -6.89 -15.42
N VAL A 139 -0.35 -6.31 -15.16
CA VAL A 139 -1.56 -6.57 -15.94
C VAL A 139 -2.34 -5.28 -16.20
N GLU A 140 -2.94 -5.17 -17.39
CA GLU A 140 -3.84 -4.05 -17.73
C GLU A 140 -5.27 -4.25 -17.21
N ASN A 141 -5.69 -5.48 -16.93
CA ASN A 141 -6.95 -5.84 -16.26
C ASN A 141 -6.74 -7.11 -15.42
N SER A 142 -7.47 -7.26 -14.32
CA SER A 142 -7.39 -8.45 -13.45
C SER A 142 -8.76 -8.95 -13.00
N LEU A 143 -8.83 -10.10 -12.30
CA LEU A 143 -10.08 -10.69 -11.81
C LEU A 143 -10.95 -9.72 -10.98
N TYR A 144 -10.32 -8.79 -10.27
CA TYR A 144 -10.98 -7.86 -9.34
C TYR A 144 -10.72 -6.39 -9.67
N THR A 145 -10.18 -6.07 -10.85
CA THR A 145 -9.80 -4.70 -11.22
C THR A 145 -10.11 -4.40 -12.68
N ALA A 146 -10.73 -3.23 -12.91
CA ALA A 146 -10.69 -2.56 -14.21
C ALA A 146 -9.44 -1.67 -14.28
N GLY A 147 -8.53 -1.96 -15.20
CA GLY A 147 -7.20 -1.31 -15.23
C GLY A 147 -6.15 -2.04 -14.38
N ARG A 148 -5.05 -1.34 -14.10
CA ARG A 148 -3.93 -1.81 -13.28
C ARG A 148 -4.29 -1.87 -11.80
N ARG A 149 -3.75 -2.85 -11.07
CA ARG A 149 -3.93 -2.98 -9.61
C ARG A 149 -3.16 -1.90 -8.86
N GLY A 150 -3.60 -1.58 -7.64
CA GLY A 150 -2.85 -0.78 -6.68
C GLY A 150 -2.15 -1.65 -5.64
N ILE A 151 -0.82 -1.63 -5.59
CA ILE A 151 0.01 -2.47 -4.71
C ILE A 151 0.96 -1.62 -3.86
N ALA A 152 2.18 -2.10 -3.58
CA ALA A 152 3.11 -1.51 -2.61
C ALA A 152 3.46 -0.03 -2.86
N GLY A 153 3.38 0.46 -4.10
CA GLY A 153 3.60 1.88 -4.42
C GLY A 153 2.61 2.83 -3.74
N THR A 154 1.46 2.30 -3.28
CA THR A 154 0.49 3.04 -2.45
C THR A 154 1.14 3.64 -1.19
N VAL A 155 2.15 2.98 -0.62
CA VAL A 155 2.84 3.48 0.59
C VAL A 155 3.59 4.79 0.32
N PHE A 156 4.12 4.99 -0.89
CA PHE A 156 4.68 6.29 -1.28
C PHE A 156 3.60 7.38 -1.37
N VAL A 157 2.40 7.03 -1.84
CA VAL A 157 1.26 7.97 -1.90
C VAL A 157 0.88 8.39 -0.48
N HIS A 158 0.76 7.44 0.45
CA HIS A 158 0.50 7.72 1.88
C HIS A 158 1.54 8.67 2.47
N LYS A 159 2.83 8.39 2.23
CA LYS A 159 3.94 9.16 2.79
C LYS A 159 3.98 10.59 2.28
N ILE A 160 3.86 10.78 0.97
CA ILE A 160 4.05 12.07 0.32
C ILE A 160 2.78 12.92 0.45
N ALA A 161 1.59 12.33 0.27
CA ALA A 161 0.33 13.04 0.53
C ALA A 161 0.21 13.41 2.02
N GLY A 162 0.61 12.51 2.92
CA GLY A 162 0.66 12.77 4.36
C GLY A 162 1.57 13.93 4.75
N ALA A 163 2.76 14.00 4.15
CA ALA A 163 3.68 15.12 4.34
C ALA A 163 3.06 16.45 3.84
N LYS A 164 2.47 16.45 2.64
CA LYS A 164 1.82 17.64 2.05
C LYS A 164 0.61 18.09 2.87
N ALA A 165 -0.22 17.17 3.36
CA ALA A 165 -1.33 17.49 4.24
C ALA A 165 -0.83 18.07 5.58
N THR A 166 0.27 17.54 6.12
CA THR A 166 0.87 18.00 7.38
C THR A 166 1.43 19.44 7.28
N SER A 167 1.78 19.91 6.08
CA SER A 167 2.17 21.31 5.89
C SER A 167 0.99 22.29 5.89
N GLY A 168 -0.25 21.81 6.05
CA GLY A 168 -1.47 22.62 6.00
C GLY A 168 -1.92 22.98 4.58
N ALA A 169 -1.45 22.26 3.56
CA ALA A 169 -1.88 22.48 2.18
C ALA A 169 -3.37 22.16 2.00
N PRO A 170 -4.08 22.88 1.12
CA PRO A 170 -5.49 22.61 0.84
C PRO A 170 -5.69 21.26 0.15
N LEU A 171 -6.89 20.68 0.25
CA LEU A 171 -7.24 19.35 -0.28
C LEU A 171 -6.84 19.18 -1.77
N SER A 172 -7.03 20.22 -2.59
CA SER A 172 -6.69 20.21 -4.00
C SER A 172 -5.19 19.98 -4.26
N GLU A 173 -4.31 20.64 -3.49
CA GLU A 173 -2.86 20.47 -3.60
C GLU A 173 -2.40 19.11 -3.07
N VAL A 174 -3.02 18.62 -1.99
CA VAL A 174 -2.73 17.27 -1.47
C VAL A 174 -3.10 16.21 -2.52
N LYS A 175 -4.27 16.35 -3.16
CA LYS A 175 -4.70 15.49 -4.27
C LYS A 175 -3.78 15.59 -5.48
N GLU A 176 -3.33 16.78 -5.85
CA GLU A 176 -2.42 16.98 -6.97
C GLU A 176 -1.10 16.22 -6.76
N VAL A 177 -0.49 16.39 -5.59
CA VAL A 177 0.74 15.70 -5.21
C VAL A 177 0.53 14.18 -5.15
N ALA A 178 -0.58 13.70 -4.58
CA ALA A 178 -0.89 12.27 -4.57
C ALA A 178 -1.00 11.69 -5.99
N ASN A 179 -1.69 12.38 -6.91
CA ASN A 179 -1.74 11.99 -8.32
C ASN A 179 -0.38 12.05 -9.01
N LYS A 180 0.48 13.01 -8.64
CA LYS A 180 1.84 13.11 -9.15
C LYS A 180 2.67 11.90 -8.73
N VAL A 181 2.53 11.41 -7.50
CA VAL A 181 3.17 10.16 -7.06
C VAL A 181 2.65 8.98 -7.88
N ILE A 182 1.33 8.82 -8.00
CA ILE A 182 0.69 7.72 -8.74
C ILE A 182 1.19 7.67 -10.20
N LYS A 183 1.32 8.83 -10.86
CA LYS A 183 1.85 8.91 -12.22
C LYS A 183 3.31 8.48 -12.34
N ASN A 184 4.11 8.67 -11.29
CA ASN A 184 5.57 8.47 -11.27
C ASN A 184 6.03 7.18 -10.57
N VAL A 185 5.13 6.42 -9.94
CA VAL A 185 5.45 5.14 -9.30
C VAL A 185 5.00 3.97 -10.16
N ARG A 186 5.87 2.97 -10.31
CA ARG A 186 5.55 1.69 -10.96
C ARG A 186 6.06 0.54 -10.12
N SER A 187 5.29 -0.53 -10.08
CA SER A 187 5.53 -1.68 -9.24
C SER A 187 5.32 -2.98 -9.99
N MET A 188 6.08 -4.01 -9.65
CA MET A 188 5.84 -5.38 -10.12
C MET A 188 6.32 -6.37 -9.06
N GLY A 189 5.56 -7.43 -8.86
CA GLY A 189 5.86 -8.47 -7.87
C GLY A 189 5.94 -9.87 -8.43
N MET A 190 6.36 -10.80 -7.60
CA MET A 190 6.37 -12.24 -7.86
C MET A 190 6.09 -13.01 -6.58
N ALA A 191 5.55 -14.22 -6.72
CA ALA A 191 5.29 -15.13 -5.60
C ALA A 191 5.99 -16.47 -5.81
N LEU A 192 6.53 -16.99 -4.71
CA LEU A 192 7.14 -18.32 -4.55
C LEU A 192 6.17 -19.31 -3.91
N SER A 193 5.20 -18.82 -3.13
CA SER A 193 4.21 -19.69 -2.48
C SER A 193 2.87 -18.97 -2.33
N PRO A 194 1.75 -19.71 -2.28
CA PRO A 194 0.47 -19.14 -1.91
C PRO A 194 0.41 -18.75 -0.44
N CYS A 195 -0.65 -18.01 -0.10
CA CYS A 195 -1.07 -17.80 1.28
C CYS A 195 -2.43 -18.46 1.52
N ILE A 196 -2.75 -18.72 2.79
CA ILE A 196 -4.04 -19.29 3.19
C ILE A 196 -4.92 -18.18 3.73
N VAL A 197 -6.11 -17.98 3.17
CA VAL A 197 -7.11 -17.08 3.78
C VAL A 197 -7.74 -17.81 4.98
N PRO A 198 -7.72 -17.24 6.21
CA PRO A 198 -8.21 -17.94 7.40
C PRO A 198 -9.62 -18.51 7.27
N ALA A 199 -10.55 -17.74 6.71
CA ALA A 199 -11.95 -18.13 6.53
C ALA A 199 -12.13 -19.29 5.53
N SER A 200 -11.30 -19.38 4.49
CA SER A 200 -11.38 -20.46 3.50
C SER A 200 -10.62 -21.72 3.93
N GLY A 201 -9.59 -21.56 4.77
CA GLY A 201 -8.72 -22.63 5.25
C GLY A 201 -7.86 -23.31 4.18
N LYS A 202 -7.86 -22.78 2.95
CA LYS A 202 -7.16 -23.34 1.79
C LYS A 202 -6.22 -22.31 1.15
N PRO A 203 -5.15 -22.75 0.46
CA PRO A 203 -4.34 -21.87 -0.38
C PRO A 203 -5.21 -21.12 -1.41
N ASN A 204 -4.91 -19.85 -1.65
CA ASN A 204 -5.62 -19.02 -2.65
C ASN A 204 -5.28 -19.39 -4.10
N PHE A 205 -4.11 -19.97 -4.35
CA PHE A 205 -3.73 -20.60 -5.62
C PHE A 205 -2.76 -21.77 -5.38
N THR A 206 -2.32 -22.41 -6.46
CA THR A 206 -1.39 -23.55 -6.43
C THR A 206 -0.21 -23.31 -7.36
N LEU A 207 0.99 -23.65 -6.90
CA LEU A 207 2.23 -23.72 -7.68
C LEU A 207 2.83 -25.12 -7.47
N GLU A 208 3.48 -25.63 -8.51
CA GLU A 208 4.35 -26.81 -8.38
C GLU A 208 5.62 -26.46 -7.57
N GLU A 209 6.36 -27.46 -7.10
CA GLU A 209 7.51 -27.26 -6.18
C GLU A 209 8.59 -26.30 -6.71
N ASN A 210 8.80 -26.27 -8.02
CA ASN A 210 9.77 -25.40 -8.68
C ASN A 210 9.11 -24.24 -9.44
N GLU A 211 7.80 -24.01 -9.28
CA GLU A 211 7.08 -22.99 -10.04
C GLU A 211 6.98 -21.70 -9.22
N ILE A 212 7.15 -20.58 -9.92
CA ILE A 212 6.90 -19.23 -9.40
C ILE A 212 5.83 -18.56 -10.27
N GLU A 213 5.19 -17.53 -9.75
CA GLU A 213 4.22 -16.77 -10.52
C GLU A 213 4.57 -15.28 -10.56
N ILE A 214 4.74 -14.78 -11.79
CA ILE A 214 5.25 -13.45 -12.10
C ILE A 214 4.10 -12.49 -12.27
N GLY A 215 4.16 -11.36 -11.56
CA GLY A 215 3.16 -10.31 -11.60
C GLY A 215 1.91 -10.66 -10.82
N MET A 216 2.01 -11.47 -9.76
CA MET A 216 0.87 -11.81 -8.91
C MET A 216 0.32 -10.59 -8.16
N GLY A 217 -1.00 -10.54 -7.98
CA GLY A 217 -1.65 -9.53 -7.15
C GLY A 217 -1.57 -9.85 -5.65
N ILE A 218 -1.82 -8.85 -4.81
CA ILE A 218 -1.71 -8.98 -3.34
C ILE A 218 -2.83 -9.82 -2.70
N HIS A 219 -3.88 -10.20 -3.43
CA HIS A 219 -4.92 -11.11 -2.93
C HIS A 219 -4.75 -12.53 -3.51
N GLY A 220 -3.66 -12.78 -4.25
CA GLY A 220 -3.43 -14.01 -5.01
C GLY A 220 -4.15 -14.06 -6.34
N GLU A 221 -4.50 -12.90 -6.90
CA GLU A 221 -4.97 -12.84 -8.28
C GLU A 221 -3.87 -13.34 -9.22
N PRO A 222 -4.24 -14.12 -10.27
CA PRO A 222 -3.29 -14.62 -11.24
C PRO A 222 -2.38 -13.52 -11.76
N GLY A 223 -1.11 -13.89 -11.89
CA GLY A 223 -0.11 -13.05 -12.51
C GLY A 223 -0.21 -13.08 -14.03
N THR A 224 0.88 -12.65 -14.66
CA THR A 224 1.04 -12.70 -16.12
C THR A 224 1.25 -14.12 -16.61
N HIS A 225 2.04 -14.90 -15.89
CA HIS A 225 2.37 -16.29 -16.19
C HIS A 225 3.04 -16.94 -14.99
N LYS A 226 3.11 -18.27 -15.06
CA LYS A 226 3.92 -19.12 -14.19
C LYS A 226 5.18 -19.56 -14.94
N GLU A 227 6.29 -19.67 -14.23
CA GLU A 227 7.55 -20.16 -14.79
C GLU A 227 8.34 -20.97 -13.76
N GLU A 228 9.35 -21.70 -14.21
CA GLU A 228 10.25 -22.42 -13.31
C GLU A 228 11.18 -21.42 -12.60
N ILE A 229 11.44 -21.64 -11.31
CA ILE A 229 12.26 -20.76 -10.50
C ILE A 229 13.67 -20.62 -11.10
N SER A 230 14.12 -19.38 -11.26
CA SER A 230 15.45 -19.03 -11.74
C SER A 230 16.25 -18.31 -10.67
N THR A 231 17.40 -17.74 -11.02
CA THR A 231 18.21 -17.01 -10.03
C THR A 231 17.51 -15.72 -9.60
N ALA A 232 17.79 -15.25 -8.38
CA ALA A 232 17.27 -13.96 -7.91
C ALA A 232 17.65 -12.80 -8.86
N ASN A 233 18.80 -12.88 -9.53
CA ASN A 233 19.22 -11.90 -10.53
C ASN A 233 18.26 -11.89 -11.73
N ASP A 234 17.93 -13.06 -12.28
CA ASP A 234 17.08 -13.17 -13.47
C ASP A 234 15.65 -12.70 -13.16
N ILE A 235 15.10 -13.16 -12.03
CA ILE A 235 13.77 -12.76 -11.56
C ILE A 235 13.73 -11.24 -11.33
N THR A 236 14.69 -10.69 -10.58
CA THR A 236 14.70 -9.24 -10.31
C THR A 236 14.87 -8.43 -11.59
N THR A 237 15.72 -8.90 -12.51
CA THR A 237 15.92 -8.25 -13.81
C THR A 237 14.62 -8.19 -14.59
N HIS A 238 13.86 -9.30 -14.65
CA HIS A 238 12.54 -9.32 -15.28
C HIS A 238 11.63 -8.23 -14.69
N LEU A 239 11.46 -8.20 -13.37
CA LEU A 239 10.57 -7.24 -12.70
C LEU A 239 10.97 -5.78 -12.99
N VAL A 240 12.26 -5.46 -12.87
CA VAL A 240 12.77 -4.10 -13.09
C VAL A 240 12.67 -3.70 -14.56
N GLU A 241 12.96 -4.60 -15.50
CA GLU A 241 12.85 -4.30 -16.93
C GLU A 241 11.41 -4.00 -17.34
N LYS A 242 10.44 -4.72 -16.78
CA LYS A 242 9.02 -4.42 -16.99
C LYS A 242 8.62 -3.06 -16.44
N ILE A 243 9.09 -2.71 -15.24
CA ILE A 243 8.89 -1.39 -14.66
C ILE A 243 9.47 -0.30 -15.58
N LEU A 244 10.74 -0.43 -15.98
CA LEU A 244 11.43 0.57 -16.80
C LEU A 244 10.95 0.63 -18.25
N ALA A 245 10.24 -0.39 -18.74
CA ALA A 245 9.55 -0.34 -20.03
C ALA A 245 8.27 0.49 -19.97
N ASP A 246 7.65 0.61 -18.78
CA ASP A 246 6.39 1.33 -18.58
C ASP A 246 6.57 2.80 -18.18
N ILE A 247 7.68 3.12 -17.48
CA ILE A 247 8.03 4.49 -17.11
C ILE A 247 9.42 4.89 -17.64
N GLU A 248 9.47 6.01 -18.35
CA GLU A 248 10.74 6.57 -18.84
C GLU A 248 11.47 7.31 -17.71
N ILE A 249 12.62 6.77 -17.30
CA ILE A 249 13.56 7.40 -16.37
C ILE A 249 14.89 7.62 -17.09
N LYS A 250 15.26 8.89 -17.24
CA LYS A 250 16.42 9.32 -18.00
C LYS A 250 17.69 9.25 -17.16
N LYS A 251 18.83 9.13 -17.86
CA LYS A 251 20.15 9.21 -17.23
C LYS A 251 20.28 10.50 -16.42
N GLY A 252 20.72 10.37 -15.17
CA GLY A 252 20.90 11.46 -14.21
C GLY A 252 19.65 11.79 -13.38
N GLU A 253 18.47 11.27 -13.74
CA GLU A 253 17.27 11.41 -12.89
C GLU A 253 17.39 10.54 -11.63
N GLU A 254 16.64 10.91 -10.60
CA GLU A 254 16.67 10.31 -9.27
C GLU A 254 15.40 9.50 -9.01
N VAL A 255 15.54 8.39 -8.29
CA VAL A 255 14.43 7.51 -7.90
C VAL A 255 14.50 7.11 -6.43
N ALA A 256 13.34 6.89 -5.82
CA ALA A 256 13.21 6.09 -4.61
C ALA A 256 12.85 4.66 -4.99
N VAL A 257 13.44 3.68 -4.32
CA VAL A 257 13.21 2.25 -4.55
C VAL A 257 12.60 1.64 -3.29
N MET A 258 11.59 0.79 -3.45
CA MET A 258 11.07 -0.06 -2.38
C MET A 258 11.16 -1.53 -2.79
N ILE A 259 11.84 -2.33 -1.98
CA ILE A 259 11.86 -3.79 -2.06
C ILE A 259 10.94 -4.31 -0.96
N ASN A 260 9.74 -4.70 -1.35
CA ASN A 260 8.66 -5.08 -0.46
C ASN A 260 8.53 -6.61 -0.40
N GLY A 261 8.69 -7.20 0.78
CA GLY A 261 8.36 -8.61 1.02
C GLY A 261 6.85 -8.84 1.10
N LEU A 262 6.37 -9.99 0.61
CA LEU A 262 4.95 -10.34 0.64
C LEU A 262 4.53 -11.09 1.91
N GLY A 263 5.45 -11.27 2.87
CA GLY A 263 5.16 -11.65 4.25
C GLY A 263 5.96 -12.82 4.82
N SER A 264 6.47 -13.73 3.98
CA SER A 264 7.34 -14.82 4.47
C SER A 264 8.71 -14.94 3.78
N THR A 265 9.04 -13.99 2.91
CA THR A 265 10.38 -13.91 2.30
C THR A 265 11.39 -13.34 3.30
N PRO A 266 12.46 -14.09 3.63
CA PRO A 266 13.51 -13.62 4.52
C PRO A 266 14.13 -12.30 4.05
N LEU A 267 14.44 -11.43 5.02
CA LEU A 267 15.05 -10.12 4.74
C LEU A 267 16.36 -10.24 3.92
N MET A 268 17.14 -11.30 4.12
CA MET A 268 18.36 -11.54 3.33
C MET A 268 18.07 -11.70 1.83
N GLU A 269 16.95 -12.31 1.45
CA GLU A 269 16.56 -12.47 0.05
C GLU A 269 16.12 -11.14 -0.56
N LEU A 270 15.45 -10.29 0.21
CA LEU A 270 15.13 -8.93 -0.21
C LEU A 270 16.39 -8.09 -0.47
N TYR A 271 17.44 -8.25 0.35
CA TYR A 271 18.73 -7.60 0.09
C TYR A 271 19.45 -8.15 -1.15
N ILE A 272 19.28 -9.43 -1.47
CA ILE A 272 19.80 -10.02 -2.72
C ILE A 272 19.07 -9.41 -3.93
N ALA A 273 17.74 -9.29 -3.89
CA ALA A 273 16.99 -8.61 -4.94
C ALA A 273 17.42 -7.14 -5.07
N ASN A 274 17.54 -6.42 -3.95
CA ASN A 274 17.99 -5.03 -3.93
C ASN A 274 19.34 -4.83 -4.63
N LYS A 275 20.29 -5.75 -4.43
CA LYS A 275 21.60 -5.71 -5.09
C LYS A 275 21.43 -5.65 -6.62
N THR A 276 20.58 -6.50 -7.18
CA THR A 276 20.31 -6.54 -8.63
C THR A 276 19.60 -5.28 -9.10
N VAL A 277 18.61 -4.77 -8.35
CA VAL A 277 17.95 -3.48 -8.67
C VAL A 277 18.99 -2.36 -8.75
N ASN A 278 19.92 -2.29 -7.79
CA ASN A 278 20.98 -1.30 -7.77
C ASN A 278 21.89 -1.40 -9.00
N GLU A 279 22.36 -2.61 -9.34
CA GLU A 279 23.21 -2.84 -10.51
C GLU A 279 22.51 -2.37 -11.81
N ILE A 280 21.23 -2.69 -12.00
CA ILE A 280 20.46 -2.30 -13.20
C ILE A 280 20.33 -0.79 -13.31
N LEU A 281 19.91 -0.12 -12.23
CA LEU A 281 19.67 1.33 -12.24
C LEU A 281 20.97 2.12 -12.44
N VAL A 282 22.05 1.73 -11.74
CA VAL A 282 23.38 2.38 -11.89
C VAL A 282 23.93 2.19 -13.30
N ASN A 283 23.80 0.99 -13.89
CA ASN A 283 24.24 0.75 -15.26
C ASN A 283 23.48 1.58 -16.30
N LYS A 284 22.20 1.90 -16.03
CA LYS A 284 21.41 2.84 -16.85
C LYS A 284 21.69 4.32 -16.53
N GLY A 285 22.54 4.60 -15.54
CA GLY A 285 22.88 5.93 -15.09
C GLY A 285 21.74 6.65 -14.37
N ILE A 286 20.81 5.89 -13.78
CA ILE A 286 19.75 6.38 -12.91
C ILE A 286 20.31 6.44 -11.49
N ARG A 287 20.07 7.54 -10.77
CA ARG A 287 20.55 7.75 -9.40
C ARG A 287 19.50 7.26 -8.41
N ILE A 288 19.92 6.44 -7.45
CA ILE A 288 19.06 5.99 -6.37
C ILE A 288 19.20 6.98 -5.23
N TYR A 289 18.11 7.69 -4.92
CA TYR A 289 18.05 8.67 -3.86
C TYR A 289 17.89 8.01 -2.50
N GLU A 290 16.93 7.08 -2.39
CA GLU A 290 16.61 6.36 -1.16
C GLU A 290 16.13 4.95 -1.48
N THR A 291 16.39 4.00 -0.58
CA THR A 291 15.96 2.59 -0.69
C THR A 291 15.27 2.12 0.58
N PHE A 292 14.04 1.65 0.43
CA PHE A 292 13.21 1.04 1.46
C PHE A 292 13.22 -0.48 1.29
N ILE A 293 13.54 -1.26 2.33
CA ILE A 293 13.59 -2.72 2.26
C ILE A 293 12.90 -3.30 3.49
N GLY A 294 11.88 -4.13 3.27
CA GLY A 294 11.12 -4.75 4.35
C GLY A 294 9.71 -5.13 3.90
N GLU A 295 8.81 -5.26 4.86
CA GLU A 295 7.41 -5.59 4.63
C GLU A 295 6.58 -4.32 4.80
N TYR A 296 6.07 -3.77 3.69
CA TYR A 296 5.28 -2.54 3.67
C TYR A 296 3.84 -2.80 3.23
N MET A 297 3.63 -3.76 2.32
CA MET A 297 2.32 -4.25 1.90
C MET A 297 2.43 -5.74 1.61
N THR A 298 1.99 -6.56 2.55
CA THR A 298 2.13 -8.02 2.49
C THR A 298 0.92 -8.68 1.80
N SER A 299 0.94 -10.00 1.71
CA SER A 299 -0.19 -10.86 1.39
C SER A 299 -0.19 -12.05 2.33
N LEU A 300 -0.51 -11.80 3.60
CA LEU A 300 -0.44 -12.79 4.68
C LEU A 300 0.95 -13.47 4.72
N GLU A 301 1.01 -14.80 4.73
CA GLU A 301 2.26 -15.56 4.72
C GLU A 301 2.84 -15.84 3.32
N MET A 302 2.41 -15.12 2.28
CA MET A 302 2.91 -15.33 0.91
C MET A 302 4.44 -15.13 0.87
N ALA A 303 5.16 -16.15 0.37
CA ALA A 303 6.57 -15.99 0.02
C ALA A 303 6.63 -15.33 -1.35
N GLY A 304 7.39 -14.25 -1.46
CA GLY A 304 7.53 -13.43 -2.66
C GLY A 304 7.95 -12.01 -2.31
N TYR A 305 8.21 -11.22 -3.34
CA TYR A 305 8.53 -9.80 -3.16
C TYR A 305 8.06 -8.98 -4.35
N SER A 306 7.97 -7.68 -4.15
CA SER A 306 7.75 -6.69 -5.21
C SER A 306 8.80 -5.61 -5.18
N VAL A 307 9.03 -5.02 -6.35
CA VAL A 307 9.86 -3.83 -6.52
C VAL A 307 8.94 -2.69 -6.91
N SER A 308 9.05 -1.56 -6.21
CA SER A 308 8.43 -0.29 -6.60
C SER A 308 9.52 0.74 -6.88
N ILE A 309 9.41 1.46 -8.00
CA ILE A 309 10.31 2.55 -8.37
C ILE A 309 9.48 3.81 -8.50
N LEU A 310 9.78 4.81 -7.68
CA LEU A 310 9.20 6.14 -7.75
C LEU A 310 10.21 7.09 -8.38
N LYS A 311 9.87 7.65 -9.55
CA LYS A 311 10.62 8.76 -10.14
C LYS A 311 10.44 10.02 -9.31
N LEU A 312 11.55 10.67 -8.97
CA LEU A 312 11.56 11.83 -8.09
C LEU A 312 11.86 13.12 -8.84
N ASP A 313 11.20 14.19 -8.40
CA ASP A 313 11.64 15.56 -8.60
C ASP A 313 11.89 16.23 -7.23
N ASP A 314 12.23 17.52 -7.23
CA ASP A 314 12.63 18.21 -6.01
C ASP A 314 11.51 18.28 -4.96
N GLU A 315 10.25 18.46 -5.39
CA GLU A 315 9.10 18.46 -4.48
C GLU A 315 8.87 17.06 -3.88
N LEU A 316 8.91 16.01 -4.69
CA LEU A 316 8.70 14.65 -4.18
C LEU A 316 9.82 14.22 -3.23
N LYS A 317 11.07 14.65 -3.46
CA LYS A 317 12.19 14.43 -2.53
C LYS A 317 11.94 15.10 -1.18
N GLU A 318 11.61 16.39 -1.19
CA GLU A 318 11.35 17.14 0.05
C GLU A 318 10.22 16.49 0.87
N LEU A 319 9.13 16.09 0.21
CA LEU A 319 8.00 15.43 0.87
C LEU A 319 8.30 13.99 1.31
N LEU A 320 9.17 13.27 0.60
CA LEU A 320 9.64 11.96 1.03
C LEU A 320 10.48 12.06 2.30
N ASP A 321 11.36 13.05 2.39
CA ASP A 321 12.24 13.31 3.54
C ASP A 321 11.51 13.95 4.74
N ALA A 322 10.35 14.58 4.50
CA ALA A 322 9.55 15.18 5.56
C ALA A 322 9.25 14.15 6.67
N LYS A 323 9.32 14.60 7.92
CA LYS A 323 9.13 13.74 9.10
C LYS A 323 7.84 12.92 9.02
N ALA A 324 7.96 11.62 9.30
CA ALA A 324 6.84 10.71 9.49
C ALA A 324 7.08 9.84 10.73
N ASP A 325 6.06 9.66 11.57
CA ASP A 325 6.14 8.81 12.76
C ASP A 325 4.90 7.92 12.81
N THR A 326 5.03 6.75 12.20
CA THR A 326 4.02 5.69 12.18
C THR A 326 4.63 4.37 12.62
N LEU A 327 3.81 3.33 12.80
CA LEU A 327 4.28 2.01 13.20
C LEU A 327 5.01 1.29 12.05
N GLY A 328 4.53 1.48 10.82
CA GLY A 328 5.04 0.83 9.61
C GLY A 328 6.14 1.62 8.89
N LEU A 329 6.26 2.93 9.13
CA LEU A 329 7.32 3.77 8.54
C LEU A 329 7.66 4.96 9.44
N LYS A 330 8.96 5.16 9.68
CA LYS A 330 9.50 6.33 10.38
C LYS A 330 10.55 7.02 9.52
N VAL A 331 10.40 8.34 9.38
CA VAL A 331 11.38 9.24 8.79
C VAL A 331 11.65 10.31 9.85
N LEU A 332 12.87 10.33 10.39
CA LEU A 332 13.24 11.07 11.60
C LEU A 332 13.85 12.44 11.29
#